data_AF-F4W7R4-F1
#
_entry.id   AF-F4W7R4-F1
#
_cell.length_a   1.000
_cell.length_b   1.000
_cell.length_c   1.000
_cell.angle_alpha   90.00
_cell.angle_beta   90.00
_cell.angle_gamma   90.00
#
_symmetry.space_group_name_H-M   'P 1'
#
loop_
_entity.id
_entity.type
_entity.pdbx_description
1 polymer ?
#
loop_
_entity_poly.entity_id
_entity_poly.type
_entity_poly.pdbx_seq_one_letter_code
_entity_poly.pdbx_strand_id
1 'polypeptide(L)' 'MPSFEPNKRHLRELLIYFFNLYKSAAKAYQLLVEAYGEAALSERSCHEWFQKFKNGEF' A
#
# COMPACT_ATOMS: atom_id res chain seq x y z
N MET A 1 -17.37 11.62 5.86
CA MET A 1 -17.32 10.15 6.03
C MET A 1 -16.60 9.88 7.34
N PRO A 2 -16.97 8.85 8.12
CA PRO A 2 -16.08 8.40 9.20
C PRO A 2 -14.75 8.06 8.54
N SER A 3 -13.67 8.73 8.94
CA SER A 3 -12.33 8.43 8.44
C SER A 3 -11.92 7.08 9.02
N PHE A 4 -12.16 6.01 8.26
CA PHE A 4 -11.58 4.73 8.60
C PHE A 4 -10.07 4.87 8.51
N GLU A 5 -9.39 4.81 9.65
CA GLU A 5 -7.94 4.80 9.70
C GLU A 5 -7.45 3.35 9.56
N PRO A 6 -6.78 3.01 8.45
CA PRO A 6 -6.32 1.66 8.25
C PRO A 6 -5.18 1.35 9.22
N ASN A 7 -5.28 0.23 9.94
CA ASN A 7 -4.16 -0.25 10.75
C ASN A 7 -3.04 -0.84 9.88
N LYS A 8 -1.86 -1.06 10.47
CA LYS A 8 -0.67 -1.57 9.76
C LYS A 8 -0.88 -2.92 9.08
N ARG A 9 -1.68 -3.81 9.66
CA ARG A 9 -1.99 -5.13 9.08
C ARG A 9 -2.84 -4.97 7.82
N HIS A 10 -3.91 -4.18 7.92
CA HIS A 10 -4.80 -3.87 6.80
C HIS A 10 -4.04 -3.25 5.62
N LEU A 11 -3.15 -2.28 5.89
CA LEU A 11 -2.30 -1.68 4.86
C LEU A 11 -1.39 -2.72 4.19
N ARG A 12 -0.79 -3.64 4.95
CA ARG A 12 0.07 -4.70 4.39
C ARG A 12 -0.72 -5.65 3.50
N GLU A 13 -1.91 -6.07 3.93
CA GLU A 13 -2.80 -6.93 3.14
C GLU A 13 -3.20 -6.25 1.82
N LEU A 14 -3.53 -4.96 1.85
CA LEU A 14 -3.80 -4.17 0.64
C LEU A 14 -2.56 -4.03 -0.27
N LEU A 15 -1.38 -3.80 0.31
CA LEU A 15 -0.13 -3.70 -0.46
C LEU A 15 0.17 -5.01 -1.19
N ILE A 16 -0.06 -6.17 -0.55
CA ILE A 16 0.07 -7.49 -1.18
C ILE A 16 -0.96 -7.66 -2.30
N TYR A 17 -2.21 -7.27 -2.06
CA TYR A 17 -3.25 -7.30 -3.08
C TYR A 17 -2.88 -6.46 -4.32
N PHE A 18 -2.46 -5.22 -4.12
CA PHE A 18 -2.07 -4.33 -5.22
C PHE A 18 -0.77 -4.75 -5.90
N PHE A 19 0.18 -5.34 -5.16
CA PHE A 19 1.39 -5.92 -5.73
C PHE A 19 1.04 -7.02 -6.73
N ASN A 20 0.13 -7.91 -6.36
CA ASN A 20 -0.33 -8.99 -7.25
C ASN A 20 -1.14 -8.46 -8.44
N LEU A 21 -1.97 -7.44 -8.25
CA LEU A 21 -2.86 -6.92 -9.28
C LEU A 21 -2.15 -6.02 -10.31
N TYR A 22 -1.35 -5.07 -9.86
CA TYR A 22 -0.79 -4.02 -10.72
C TYR A 22 0.72 -4.10 -10.89
N LYS A 23 1.44 -4.80 -10.01
CA LYS A 23 2.92 -4.84 -9.95
C LYS A 23 3.59 -3.45 -9.98
N SER A 24 2.85 -2.38 -9.70
CA SER A 24 3.27 -0.98 -9.73
C SER A 24 3.01 -0.32 -8.38
N ALA A 25 4.09 0.05 -7.70
CA ALA A 25 4.02 0.72 -6.39
C ALA A 25 3.37 2.11 -6.50
N ALA A 26 3.67 2.85 -7.58
CA ALA A 26 3.08 4.16 -7.82
C ALA A 26 1.55 4.10 -7.95
N LYS A 27 1.02 3.12 -8.69
CA LYS A 27 -0.43 2.92 -8.82
C LYS A 27 -1.07 2.50 -7.50
N ALA A 28 -0.41 1.63 -6.74
CA ALA A 28 -0.89 1.23 -5.42
C ALA A 28 -0.94 2.42 -4.44
N TYR A 29 0.10 3.26 -4.44
CA TYR A 29 0.16 4.47 -3.63
C TYR A 29 -0.98 5.44 -3.96
N GLN A 30 -1.22 5.72 -5.25
CA GLN A 30 -2.33 6.60 -5.68
C GLN A 30 -3.69 6.11 -5.15
N LEU A 31 -3.98 4.80 -5.29
CA LEU A 31 -5.24 4.22 -4.81
C LEU A 31 -5.37 4.25 -3.29
N LEU A 32 -4.26 4.05 -2.57
CA LEU A 32 -4.26 4.12 -1.10
C LEU A 32 -4.47 5.55 -0.59
N VAL A 33 -3.86 6.54 -1.24
CA VAL A 33 -4.08 7.97 -0.92
C VAL A 33 -5.49 8.40 -1.24
N GLU A 34 -6.06 7.96 -2.37
CA GLU A 34 -7.45 8.22 -2.73
C GLU A 34 -8.43 7.66 -1.69
N ALA A 35 -8.16 6.46 -1.17
CA ALA A 35 -9.05 5.78 -0.22
C ALA A 35 -8.89 6.27 1.24
N TYR A 36 -7.66 6.55 1.68
CA TYR A 36 -7.33 6.75 3.11
C TYR A 36 -6.60 8.07 3.40
N GLY A 37 -6.26 8.85 2.37
CA GLY A 37 -5.49 10.08 2.49
C GLY A 37 -3.97 9.85 2.60
N GLU A 38 -3.21 10.93 2.46
CA GLU A 38 -1.73 10.92 2.46
C GLU A 38 -1.13 10.46 3.80
N ALA A 39 -1.88 10.59 4.90
CA ALA A 39 -1.42 10.19 6.24
C ALA A 39 -1.32 8.68 6.44
N ALA A 40 -1.95 7.87 5.57
CA ALA A 40 -2.03 6.43 5.76
C ALA A 40 -0.71 5.70 5.45
N LEU A 41 0.00 6.11 4.40
CA LEU A 41 1.25 5.47 3.98
C LEU A 41 2.07 6.42 3.11
N SER A 42 3.36 6.58 3.40
CA SER A 42 4.24 7.36 2.52
C SER A 42 4.53 6.63 1.21
N GLU A 43 4.74 7.38 0.12
CA GLU A 43 5.11 6.81 -1.18
C GLU A 43 6.37 5.95 -1.09
N ARG A 44 7.37 6.39 -0.32
CA ARG A 44 8.61 5.65 -0.08
C ARG A 44 8.33 4.30 0.56
N SER A 45 7.50 4.25 1.60
CA SER A 45 7.14 3.01 2.28
C SER A 45 6.41 2.04 1.34
N CYS A 46 5.54 2.55 0.45
CA CYS A 46 4.90 1.72 -0.57
C CYS A 46 5.94 1.06 -1.50
N HIS A 47 6.93 1.82 -1.96
CA HIS A 47 8.00 1.31 -2.81
C HIS A 47 8.88 0.29 -2.08
N GLU A 48 9.25 0.54 -0.82
CA GLU A 48 10.05 -0.39 0.00
C GLU A 48 9.33 -1.73 0.20
N TRP A 49 8.01 -1.71 0.49
CA TRP A 49 7.22 -2.94 0.57
C TRP A 49 7.16 -3.69 -0.76
N PHE A 50 7.00 -2.98 -1.87
CA PHE A 50 7.00 -3.62 -3.19
C PHE A 50 8.34 -4.27 -3.53
N GLN A 51 9.46 -3.70 -3.07
CA GLN A 51 10.78 -4.35 -3.22
C GLN A 51 10.87 -5.62 -2.36
N LYS A 52 10.39 -5.58 -1.11
CA LYS A 52 10.32 -6.77 -0.25
C LYS A 52 9.50 -7.90 -0.89
N PHE A 53 8.33 -7.59 -1.45
CA PHE A 53 7.50 -8.59 -2.13
C PHE A 53 8.18 -9.19 -3.38
N LYS A 54 8.98 -8.41 -4.12
CA LYS A 54 9.80 -8.95 -5.22
C LYS A 54 10.85 -9.96 -4.73
N ASN A 55 11.35 -9.77 -3.52
CA ASN A 55 12.28 -10.70 -2.87
C ASN A 55 11.58 -11.88 -2.17
N GLY A 56 10.24 -11.96 -2.23
CA GLY A 56 9.46 -13.00 -1.56
C GLY A 56 9.18 -12.75 -0.08
N GLU A 57 9.46 -11.54 0.42
CA GLU A 57 9.22 -11.14 1.81
C GLU A 57 7.80 -10.55 1.97
N PHE A 58 6.80 -11.40 2.24
CA PHE A 58 5.39 -11.01 2.38
C PHE A 58 5.03 -10.52 3.76
#